data_AF-A0A0E9LQ72-F1
#
_entry.id   AF-A0A0E9LQ72-F1
#
_cell.length_a   1.000
_cell.length_b   1.000
_cell.length_c   1.000
_cell.angle_alpha   90.00
_cell.angle_beta   90.00
_cell.angle_gamma   90.00
#
_symmetry.space_group_name_H-M   'P 1'
#
loop_
_entity.id
_entity.type
_entity.pdbx_description
1 polymer ?
#
loop_
_entity_poly.entity_id
_entity_poly.type
_entity_poly.pdbx_seq_one_letter_code
_entity_poly.pdbx_strand_id
1 'polypeptide(L)'
;MKLSKSARISLAITTGILTLVVNVMLFIGAFFVNDTLEPLLERPGSEKIRRAIENEDSSELIRELVVKRSQIEERELTIFEKTFLGLLQGSAFILAILVLPLGFALVFKIAPSKDLFYKGIHSRVFRLDKHLLSEAENPGIYKFHRVDDAYFIFSKPKLRRKLIRTFILWTIITTVAFIALYDPQTVEILGLPVAALLITLAIFLRMVLPAPRLVFDRLKGQVILKGNIVNPGFTADFGEISPSMMYGELMAIAHPLFSYGIIAYGGYNQGTWSFYTQYMDKNRPLPLGTALDDYREKDYERRQRSGFKAPLYPSALYICDANSGYINGTTAFKKEIKTFKLKIEDAHSKVLQYMEKDDHLIMEPYKLCFLGLYRDFMVFQFIDEPEYKDLQVFDDEKALKGCYLIHKKTQQIEVH
;
A
#
# COMPACT_ATOMS: atom_id res chain seq x y z
N MET A 1 -41.40 -7.44 0.83
CA MET A 1 -40.22 -6.84 0.16
C MET A 1 -39.01 -7.73 0.45
N LYS A 2 -38.41 -8.39 -0.56
CA LYS A 2 -37.26 -9.30 -0.35
C LYS A 2 -35.97 -8.48 -0.26
N LEU A 3 -35.31 -8.49 0.90
CA LEU A 3 -34.01 -7.84 1.09
C LEU A 3 -32.93 -8.44 0.15
N SER A 4 -32.12 -7.56 -0.43
CA SER A 4 -31.00 -7.96 -1.29
C SER A 4 -29.99 -8.83 -0.51
N LYS A 5 -29.22 -9.67 -1.22
CA LYS A 5 -28.24 -10.57 -0.58
C LYS A 5 -27.21 -9.79 0.23
N SER A 6 -26.78 -8.62 -0.27
CA SER A 6 -25.89 -7.69 0.45
C SER A 6 -26.53 -7.12 1.71
N ALA A 7 -27.80 -6.70 1.64
CA ALA A 7 -28.52 -6.19 2.81
C ALA A 7 -28.74 -7.27 3.88
N ARG A 8 -28.95 -8.54 3.49
CA ARG A 8 -29.04 -9.66 4.43
C ARG A 8 -27.71 -9.97 5.13
N ILE A 9 -26.59 -9.89 4.41
CA ILE A 9 -25.26 -10.09 4.99
C ILE A 9 -24.92 -8.94 5.93
N SER A 10 -25.18 -7.69 5.52
CA SER A 10 -24.99 -6.52 6.36
C SER A 10 -25.84 -6.57 7.63
N LEU A 11 -27.11 -6.96 7.51
CA LEU A 11 -28.02 -7.13 8.64
C LEU A 11 -27.57 -8.25 9.58
N ALA A 12 -27.10 -9.39 9.05
CA ALA A 12 -26.59 -10.51 9.84
C ALA A 12 -25.30 -10.14 10.60
N ILE A 13 -24.41 -9.35 9.97
CA ILE A 13 -23.19 -8.85 10.62
C ILE A 13 -23.56 -7.83 11.71
N THR A 14 -24.46 -6.89 11.42
CA THR A 14 -24.88 -5.88 12.42
C THR A 14 -25.63 -6.50 13.59
N THR A 15 -26.53 -7.46 13.34
CA THR A 15 -27.20 -8.20 14.42
C THR A 15 -26.21 -9.07 15.19
N GLY A 16 -25.30 -9.79 14.53
CA GLY A 16 -24.26 -10.59 15.20
C GLY A 16 -23.35 -9.75 16.10
N ILE A 17 -22.91 -8.58 15.62
CA ILE A 17 -22.11 -7.63 16.42
C ILE A 17 -22.95 -7.08 17.59
N LEU A 18 -24.20 -6.70 17.35
CA LEU A 18 -25.08 -6.18 18.40
C LEU A 18 -25.34 -7.24 19.48
N THR A 19 -25.60 -8.48 19.09
CA THR A 19 -25.81 -9.60 20.01
C THR A 19 -24.54 -9.93 20.79
N LEU A 20 -23.37 -9.87 20.15
CA LEU A 20 -22.09 -10.05 20.85
C LEU A 20 -21.85 -8.92 21.86
N VAL A 21 -22.07 -7.67 21.46
CA VAL A 21 -21.94 -6.49 22.32
C VAL A 21 -22.88 -6.58 23.53
N VAL A 22 -24.15 -6.89 23.31
CA VAL A 22 -25.14 -7.04 24.38
C VAL A 22 -24.77 -8.20 25.31
N ASN A 23 -24.36 -9.36 24.79
CA ASN A 23 -23.95 -10.50 25.62
C ASN A 23 -22.66 -10.21 26.41
N VAL A 24 -21.69 -9.52 25.82
CA VAL A 24 -20.47 -9.09 26.54
C VAL A 24 -20.81 -8.07 27.62
N MET A 25 -21.73 -7.13 27.36
CA MET A 25 -22.22 -6.19 28.37
C MET A 25 -22.96 -6.88 29.52
N LEU A 26 -23.83 -7.84 29.22
CA LEU A 26 -24.54 -8.61 30.24
C LEU A 26 -23.57 -9.51 31.03
N PHE A 27 -22.60 -10.11 30.36
CA PHE A 27 -21.57 -10.93 31.00
C PHE A 27 -20.66 -10.10 31.91
N ILE A 28 -20.22 -8.92 31.46
CA ILE A 28 -19.42 -7.98 32.25
C ILE A 28 -20.26 -7.40 33.40
N GLY A 29 -21.51 -7.01 33.17
CA GLY A 29 -22.41 -6.57 34.23
C GLY A 29 -22.62 -7.63 35.31
N ALA A 30 -22.69 -8.91 34.92
CA ALA A 30 -22.81 -10.04 35.84
C ALA A 30 -21.49 -10.39 36.56
N PHE A 31 -20.32 -10.17 35.94
CA PHE A 31 -19.01 -10.49 36.52
C PHE A 31 -18.44 -9.39 37.42
N PHE A 32 -18.77 -8.12 37.16
CA PHE A 32 -18.20 -6.98 37.88
C PHE A 32 -19.10 -6.46 39.01
N VAL A 33 -20.41 -6.74 39.03
CA VAL A 33 -21.22 -6.55 40.23
C VAL A 33 -21.12 -7.80 41.12
N ASN A 34 -19.91 -8.09 41.60
CA ASN A 34 -19.67 -9.11 42.62
C ASN A 34 -19.79 -8.48 44.01
N ASP A 35 -19.98 -9.29 45.06
CA ASP A 35 -20.19 -8.88 46.46
C ASP A 35 -19.08 -7.95 47.01
N THR A 36 -17.92 -7.92 46.36
CA THR A 36 -16.78 -7.02 46.67
C THR A 36 -16.95 -5.58 46.18
N LEU A 37 -17.77 -5.35 45.15
CA LEU A 37 -17.92 -4.06 44.45
C LEU A 37 -19.22 -3.34 44.85
N GLU A 38 -20.24 -4.11 45.23
CA GLU A 38 -21.52 -3.62 45.72
C GLU A 38 -21.45 -2.64 46.93
N PRO A 39 -20.51 -2.77 47.88
CA PRO A 39 -20.39 -1.83 49.00
C PRO A 39 -19.79 -0.47 48.62
N LEU A 40 -19.09 -0.39 47.47
CA LEU A 40 -18.32 0.79 47.05
C LEU A 40 -19.10 1.71 46.07
N LEU A 41 -20.27 1.28 45.59
CA LEU A 41 -21.10 2.03 44.65
C LEU A 41 -22.02 3.00 45.40
N GLU A 42 -21.96 4.30 45.06
CA GLU A 42 -22.87 5.31 45.62
C GLU A 42 -24.34 4.96 45.33
N ARG A 43 -25.13 4.80 46.39
CA ARG A 43 -26.54 4.42 46.28
C ARG A 43 -27.40 5.56 45.70
N PRO A 44 -28.34 5.28 44.78
CA PRO A 44 -29.25 6.30 44.24
C PRO A 44 -29.99 7.06 45.35
N GLY A 45 -29.88 8.40 45.35
CA GLY A 45 -30.49 9.26 46.37
C GLY A 45 -29.62 9.54 47.60
N SER A 46 -28.52 8.80 47.81
CA SER A 46 -27.56 9.07 48.90
C SER A 46 -26.95 10.47 48.76
N GLU A 47 -26.58 10.87 47.55
CA GLU A 47 -25.99 12.19 47.28
C GLU A 47 -26.92 13.37 47.59
N LYS A 48 -28.22 13.18 47.37
CA LYS A 48 -29.22 14.22 47.67
C LYS A 48 -29.37 14.40 49.19
N ILE A 49 -29.20 13.33 49.95
CA ILE A 49 -29.21 13.36 51.42
C ILE A 49 -27.87 13.89 51.95
N ARG A 50 -26.74 13.55 51.33
CA ARG A 50 -25.42 14.12 51.66
C ARG A 50 -25.43 15.64 51.55
N ARG A 51 -25.94 16.17 50.43
CA ARG A 51 -26.10 17.61 50.25
C ARG A 51 -27.12 18.23 51.21
N ALA A 52 -28.15 17.50 51.61
CA ALA A 52 -29.10 17.98 52.62
C ALA A 52 -28.44 18.06 54.01
N ILE A 53 -27.58 17.10 54.36
CA ILE A 53 -26.79 17.11 55.61
C ILE A 53 -25.79 18.27 55.63
N GLU A 54 -25.12 18.54 54.50
CA GLU A 54 -24.12 19.62 54.38
C GLU A 54 -24.73 21.02 54.50
N ASN A 55 -26.03 21.19 54.21
CA ASN A 55 -26.72 22.48 54.22
C ASN A 55 -27.70 22.65 55.39
N GLU A 56 -27.70 21.73 56.36
CA GLU A 56 -28.61 21.74 57.51
C GLU A 56 -27.84 22.07 58.78
N ASP A 57 -28.33 23.03 59.57
CA ASP A 57 -27.66 23.50 60.80
C ASP A 57 -28.25 22.85 62.06
N SER A 58 -29.46 22.28 61.96
CA SER A 58 -30.13 21.63 63.09
C SER A 58 -29.53 20.25 63.40
N SER A 59 -28.95 20.10 64.59
CA SER A 59 -28.32 18.85 65.04
C SER A 59 -29.26 17.65 65.08
N GLU A 60 -30.56 17.87 65.29
CA GLU A 60 -31.57 16.80 65.28
C GLU A 60 -31.89 16.34 63.85
N LEU A 61 -32.07 17.29 62.91
CA LEU A 61 -32.34 16.98 61.50
C LEU A 61 -31.12 16.33 60.83
N ILE A 62 -29.90 16.76 61.17
CA ILE A 62 -28.67 16.11 60.72
C ILE A 62 -28.65 14.65 61.17
N ARG A 63 -28.97 14.36 62.43
CA ARG A 63 -29.01 12.97 62.94
C ARG A 63 -30.05 12.14 62.19
N GLU A 64 -31.23 12.68 61.93
CA GLU A 64 -32.27 11.99 61.16
C GLU A 64 -31.84 11.70 59.72
N LEU A 65 -31.23 12.67 59.05
CA LEU A 65 -30.70 12.51 57.69
C LEU A 65 -29.53 11.52 57.62
N VAL A 66 -28.65 11.50 58.63
CA VAL A 66 -27.56 10.51 58.74
C VAL A 66 -28.10 9.10 58.91
N VAL A 67 -29.11 8.90 59.76
CA VAL A 67 -29.77 7.59 59.92
C VAL A 67 -30.44 7.17 58.61
N LYS A 68 -31.14 8.09 57.95
CA LYS A 68 -31.79 7.83 56.65
C LYS A 68 -30.78 7.47 55.56
N ARG A 69 -29.60 8.08 55.59
CA ARG A 69 -28.49 7.74 54.70
C ARG A 69 -27.93 6.35 54.99
N SER A 70 -27.69 6.01 56.27
CA SER A 70 -27.24 4.68 56.69
C SER A 70 -28.17 3.57 56.21
N GLN A 71 -29.49 3.79 56.35
CA GLN A 71 -30.52 2.84 55.88
C GLN A 71 -30.53 2.66 54.35
N ILE A 72 -30.14 3.68 53.59
CA ILE A 72 -30.03 3.60 52.13
C ILE A 72 -28.73 2.88 51.73
N GLU A 73 -27.64 3.11 52.44
CA GLU A 73 -26.34 2.48 52.21
C GLU A 73 -26.36 0.97 52.54
N GLU A 74 -27.07 0.58 53.61
CA GLU A 74 -27.24 -0.82 54.02
C GLU A 74 -28.26 -1.62 53.18
N ARG A 75 -29.03 -0.97 52.30
CA ARG A 75 -30.00 -1.65 51.43
C ARG A 75 -29.27 -2.44 50.33
N GLU A 76 -29.67 -3.69 50.13
CA GLU A 76 -29.26 -4.46 48.94
C GLU A 76 -29.78 -3.81 47.66
N LEU A 77 -28.95 -3.77 46.62
CA LEU A 77 -29.38 -3.28 45.31
C LEU A 77 -30.35 -4.28 44.69
N THR A 78 -31.42 -3.78 44.08
CA THR A 78 -32.32 -4.62 43.30
C THR A 78 -31.58 -5.18 42.08
N ILE A 79 -32.02 -6.34 41.60
CA ILE A 79 -31.48 -6.98 40.38
C ILE A 79 -31.46 -5.98 39.20
N PHE A 80 -32.48 -5.12 39.12
CA PHE A 80 -32.57 -4.09 38.09
C PHE A 80 -31.49 -3.01 38.22
N GLU A 81 -31.26 -2.49 39.44
CA GLU A 81 -30.20 -1.49 39.70
C GLU A 81 -28.80 -2.06 39.44
N LYS A 82 -28.55 -3.31 39.85
CA LYS A 82 -27.31 -4.04 39.54
C LYS A 82 -27.10 -4.18 38.03
N THR A 83 -28.15 -4.55 37.30
CA THR A 83 -28.11 -4.69 35.84
C THR A 83 -27.89 -3.35 35.13
N PHE A 84 -28.51 -2.28 35.62
CA PHE A 84 -28.37 -0.93 35.05
C PHE A 84 -26.96 -0.36 35.24
N LEU A 85 -26.37 -0.51 36.43
CA LEU A 85 -24.99 -0.10 36.71
C LEU A 85 -23.98 -0.89 35.85
N GLY A 86 -24.17 -2.21 35.74
CA GLY A 86 -23.36 -3.04 34.84
C GLY A 86 -23.47 -2.63 33.37
N LEU A 87 -24.66 -2.25 32.91
CA LEU A 87 -24.89 -1.70 31.56
C LEU A 87 -24.19 -0.35 31.36
N LEU A 88 -24.28 0.56 32.34
CA LEU A 88 -23.66 1.88 32.27
C LEU A 88 -22.12 1.76 32.21
N GLN A 89 -21.54 0.91 33.05
CA GLN A 89 -20.10 0.66 33.09
C GLN A 89 -19.60 -0.05 31.82
N GLY A 90 -20.34 -1.05 31.34
CA GLY A 90 -20.07 -1.68 30.04
C GLY A 90 -20.13 -0.66 28.89
N SER A 91 -21.03 0.32 28.97
CA SER A 91 -21.23 1.31 27.90
C SER A 91 -20.10 2.32 27.85
N ALA A 92 -19.61 2.78 29.01
CA ALA A 92 -18.42 3.62 29.12
C ALA A 92 -17.17 2.89 28.60
N PHE A 93 -17.04 1.58 28.89
CA PHE A 93 -15.93 0.77 28.39
C PHE A 93 -15.95 0.61 26.87
N ILE A 94 -17.12 0.34 26.28
CA ILE A 94 -17.28 0.25 24.82
C ILE A 94 -17.04 1.62 24.17
N LEU A 95 -17.51 2.70 24.77
CA LEU A 95 -17.28 4.05 24.27
C LEU A 95 -15.79 4.42 24.33
N ALA A 96 -15.06 4.01 25.38
CA ALA A 96 -13.61 4.14 25.45
C ALA A 96 -12.91 3.31 24.35
N ILE A 97 -13.34 2.07 24.11
CA ILE A 97 -12.84 1.20 23.04
C ILE A 97 -13.17 1.75 21.65
N LEU A 98 -14.26 2.49 21.46
CA LEU A 98 -14.65 3.06 20.16
C LEU A 98 -14.03 4.43 19.89
N VAL A 99 -13.86 5.26 20.92
CA VAL A 99 -13.27 6.61 20.83
C VAL A 99 -11.74 6.56 20.74
N LEU A 100 -11.08 5.61 21.40
CA LEU A 100 -9.63 5.44 21.34
C LEU A 100 -9.10 5.13 19.92
N PRO A 101 -9.72 4.26 19.11
CA PRO A 101 -9.36 4.03 17.70
C PRO A 101 -9.58 5.25 16.81
N LEU A 102 -10.57 6.11 17.12
CA LEU A 102 -10.82 7.36 16.40
C LEU A 102 -9.75 8.42 16.73
N GLY A 103 -9.38 8.55 18.01
CA GLY A 103 -8.22 9.35 18.43
C GLY A 103 -6.91 8.79 17.86
N PHE A 104 -6.78 7.46 17.79
CA PHE A 104 -5.67 6.76 17.17
C PHE A 104 -5.64 7.01 15.66
N ALA A 105 -6.76 6.96 14.94
CA ALA A 105 -6.80 7.29 13.52
C ALA A 105 -6.39 8.75 13.26
N LEU A 106 -6.77 9.68 14.14
CA LEU A 106 -6.40 11.10 14.07
C LEU A 106 -4.90 11.32 14.35
N VAL A 107 -4.36 10.67 15.40
CA VAL A 107 -2.94 10.74 15.79
C VAL A 107 -2.04 9.95 14.82
N PHE A 108 -2.51 8.90 14.17
CA PHE A 108 -1.75 8.12 13.19
C PHE A 108 -1.97 8.57 11.75
N LYS A 109 -2.83 9.57 11.51
CA LYS A 109 -2.81 10.42 10.30
C LYS A 109 -1.63 11.40 10.32
N ILE A 110 -0.55 11.09 11.06
CA ILE A 110 0.77 11.69 10.86
C ILE A 110 1.23 11.27 9.47
N ALA A 111 0.90 12.13 8.51
CA ALA A 111 1.44 12.11 7.17
C ALA A 111 2.96 11.93 7.27
N PRO A 112 3.54 10.95 6.55
CA PRO A 112 4.98 10.83 6.53
C PRO A 112 5.53 12.15 5.96
N SER A 113 6.51 12.73 6.66
CA SER A 113 7.03 14.08 6.40
C SER A 113 7.34 14.27 4.92
N LYS A 114 6.69 15.26 4.31
CA LYS A 114 6.79 15.65 2.90
C LYS A 114 8.20 16.04 2.45
N ASP A 115 9.20 16.08 3.31
CA ASP A 115 10.55 16.50 2.89
C ASP A 115 11.51 15.33 2.60
N LEU A 116 11.19 14.11 3.07
CA LEU A 116 12.08 12.96 2.90
C LEU A 116 11.86 12.16 1.60
N PHE A 117 10.76 12.38 0.89
CA PHE A 117 10.40 11.63 -0.33
C PHE A 117 10.87 12.29 -1.64
N TYR A 118 11.48 13.48 -1.60
CA TYR A 118 11.20 14.51 -2.62
C TYR A 118 12.33 14.94 -3.58
N LYS A 119 13.44 14.20 -3.75
CA LYS A 119 14.51 14.70 -4.65
C LYS A 119 14.92 13.85 -5.86
N GLY A 120 14.31 12.70 -6.12
CA GLY A 120 14.85 11.77 -7.15
C GLY A 120 13.99 11.39 -8.35
N ILE A 121 12.66 11.49 -8.33
CA ILE A 121 11.83 10.57 -9.16
C ILE A 121 10.85 11.27 -10.10
N HIS A 122 11.26 12.35 -10.76
CA HIS A 122 10.43 13.01 -11.78
C HIS A 122 11.19 13.12 -13.10
N SER A 123 11.22 12.02 -13.83
CA SER A 123 11.58 11.98 -15.25
C SER A 123 10.39 11.45 -16.04
N ARG A 124 10.24 11.87 -17.31
CA ARG A 124 9.29 11.22 -18.24
C ARG A 124 9.60 9.72 -18.42
N VAL A 125 10.86 9.33 -18.23
CA VAL A 125 11.35 7.94 -18.35
C VAL A 125 12.00 7.54 -17.03
N PHE A 126 11.27 6.78 -16.22
CA PHE A 126 11.78 6.25 -14.96
C PHE A 126 12.82 5.16 -15.24
N ARG A 127 13.96 5.22 -14.54
CA ARG A 127 15.08 4.29 -14.71
C ARG A 127 15.58 3.81 -13.35
N LEU A 128 15.98 2.55 -13.26
CA LEU A 128 16.45 1.96 -12.01
C LEU A 128 17.98 1.91 -11.97
N ASP A 129 18.59 3.01 -11.53
CA ASP A 129 20.05 3.09 -11.45
C ASP A 129 20.59 2.60 -10.11
N LYS A 130 21.78 1.99 -10.11
CA LYS A 130 22.46 1.56 -8.87
C LYS A 130 22.61 2.72 -7.88
N HIS A 131 22.87 3.93 -8.39
CA HIS A 131 22.88 5.16 -7.60
C HIS A 131 21.52 5.49 -6.98
N LEU A 132 20.43 5.49 -7.76
CA LEU A 132 19.07 5.74 -7.29
C LEU A 132 18.61 4.72 -6.24
N LEU A 133 19.00 3.45 -6.40
CA LEU A 133 18.80 2.42 -5.40
C LEU A 133 19.56 2.75 -4.11
N SER A 134 20.84 3.13 -4.21
CA SER A 134 21.66 3.49 -3.06
C SER A 134 21.15 4.75 -2.32
N GLU A 135 20.67 5.76 -3.04
CA GLU A 135 20.02 6.96 -2.46
C GLU A 135 18.70 6.60 -1.77
N ALA A 136 17.91 5.72 -2.37
CA ALA A 136 16.68 5.25 -1.74
C ALA A 136 16.97 4.44 -0.46
N GLU A 137 18.10 3.73 -0.39
CA GLU A 137 18.60 3.07 0.82
C GLU A 137 19.20 4.03 1.85
N ASN A 138 19.69 5.20 1.42
CA ASN A 138 20.32 6.24 2.24
C ASN A 138 19.60 7.59 2.05
N PRO A 139 18.52 7.90 2.80
CA PRO A 139 18.40 7.82 4.27
C PRO A 139 17.44 6.71 4.79
N GLY A 140 17.26 5.63 4.04
CA GLY A 140 16.30 4.58 4.35
C GLY A 140 14.88 5.04 4.00
N ILE A 141 14.63 5.26 2.71
CA ILE A 141 13.30 5.51 2.13
C ILE A 141 12.69 4.20 1.64
N TYR A 142 13.52 3.35 1.03
CA TYR A 142 13.22 1.98 0.65
C TYR A 142 14.39 1.08 1.05
N LYS A 143 14.10 -0.15 1.44
CA LYS A 143 15.12 -1.19 1.55
C LYS A 143 14.90 -2.17 0.40
N PHE A 144 15.84 -2.24 -0.53
CA PHE A 144 15.82 -3.24 -1.59
C PHE A 144 16.43 -4.53 -1.06
N HIS A 145 15.81 -5.65 -1.41
CA HIS A 145 16.30 -6.97 -1.03
C HIS A 145 16.83 -7.73 -2.23
N ARG A 146 16.24 -7.49 -3.41
CA ARG A 146 16.61 -8.14 -4.66
C ARG A 146 16.08 -7.32 -5.84
N VAL A 147 16.93 -7.10 -6.84
CA VAL A 147 16.60 -6.43 -8.10
C VAL A 147 17.34 -7.17 -9.21
N ASP A 148 16.63 -7.98 -10.00
CA ASP A 148 17.19 -8.74 -11.13
C ASP A 148 16.14 -9.02 -12.22
N ASP A 149 16.44 -9.95 -13.14
CA ASP A 149 15.57 -10.36 -14.26
C ASP A 149 14.31 -11.14 -13.88
N ALA A 150 14.18 -11.55 -12.62
CA ALA A 150 13.06 -12.35 -12.13
C ALA A 150 12.29 -11.68 -10.98
N TYR A 151 13.00 -10.96 -10.10
CA TYR A 151 12.46 -10.45 -8.86
C TYR A 151 12.83 -8.99 -8.62
N PHE A 152 11.81 -8.16 -8.38
CA PHE A 152 11.95 -6.82 -7.86
C PHE A 152 11.31 -6.75 -6.47
N ILE A 153 12.16 -6.74 -5.44
CA ILE A 153 11.77 -6.89 -4.04
C ILE A 153 12.26 -5.70 -3.23
N PHE A 154 11.31 -5.01 -2.63
CA PHE A 154 11.61 -3.91 -1.71
C PHE A 154 10.62 -3.89 -0.55
N SER A 155 11.01 -3.18 0.51
CA SER A 155 10.16 -2.94 1.66
C SER A 155 10.29 -1.50 2.11
N LYS A 156 9.20 -0.94 2.62
CA LYS A 156 9.29 0.33 3.33
C LYS A 156 10.13 0.13 4.60
N PRO A 157 11.17 0.94 4.83
CA PRO A 157 11.97 0.89 6.03
C PRO A 157 11.09 1.26 7.21
N LYS A 158 11.26 0.51 8.30
CA LYS A 158 10.63 0.86 9.55
C LYS A 158 11.28 2.14 10.05
N LEU A 159 10.51 3.19 10.25
CA LEU A 159 10.96 4.34 11.05
C LEU A 159 11.00 3.95 12.53
N ARG A 160 11.92 3.03 12.90
CA ARG A 160 12.07 2.52 14.27
C ARG A 160 12.26 3.67 15.25
N ARG A 161 13.06 4.68 14.92
CA ARG A 161 13.26 5.86 15.80
C ARG A 161 11.97 6.63 16.05
N LYS A 162 11.14 6.88 15.03
CA LYS A 162 9.84 7.56 15.22
C LYS A 162 8.88 6.67 16.01
N LEU A 163 8.79 5.39 15.68
CA LEU A 163 7.95 4.43 16.40
C LEU A 163 8.36 4.28 17.88
N ILE A 164 9.67 4.23 18.18
CA ILE A 164 10.20 4.19 19.55
C ILE A 164 9.84 5.47 20.30
N ARG A 165 10.02 6.66 19.68
CA ARG A 165 9.60 7.93 20.29
C ARG A 165 8.11 7.96 20.57
N THR A 166 7.28 7.51 19.62
CA THR A 166 5.82 7.41 19.81
C THR A 166 5.46 6.42 20.91
N PHE A 167 6.13 5.27 20.98
CA PHE A 167 5.93 4.27 22.02
C PHE A 167 6.27 4.83 23.40
N ILE A 168 7.44 5.46 23.57
CA ILE A 168 7.86 6.08 24.83
C ILE A 168 6.86 7.16 25.26
N LEU A 169 6.48 8.05 24.34
CA LEU A 169 5.51 9.11 24.63
C LEU A 169 4.14 8.54 25.04
N TRP A 170 3.66 7.51 24.33
CA TRP A 170 2.42 6.82 24.65
C TRP A 170 2.47 6.15 26.03
N THR A 171 3.57 5.46 26.36
CA THR A 171 3.75 4.83 27.68
C THR A 171 3.78 5.87 28.80
N ILE A 172 4.39 7.04 28.60
CA ILE A 172 4.41 8.11 29.60
C ILE A 172 2.99 8.68 29.80
N ILE A 173 2.29 9.03 28.72
CA ILE A 173 0.92 9.58 28.78
C ILE A 173 -0.03 8.62 29.48
N THR A 174 0.01 7.33 29.11
CA THR A 174 -0.85 6.31 29.71
C THR A 174 -0.52 6.07 31.18
N THR A 175 0.76 6.11 31.57
CA THR A 175 1.17 5.96 32.98
C THR A 175 0.71 7.16 33.83
N VAL A 176 0.89 8.39 33.34
CA VAL A 176 0.43 9.60 34.05
C VAL A 176 -1.10 9.63 34.16
N ALA A 177 -1.81 9.30 33.09
CA ALA A 177 -3.27 9.20 33.11
C ALA A 177 -3.74 8.11 34.08
N PHE A 178 -3.05 6.96 34.14
CA PHE A 178 -3.37 5.92 35.10
C PHE A 178 -3.18 6.40 36.54
N ILE A 179 -2.04 7.02 36.88
CA ILE A 179 -1.80 7.53 38.25
C ILE A 179 -2.82 8.61 38.63
N ALA A 180 -3.15 9.53 37.72
CA ALA A 180 -4.07 10.62 38.01
C ALA A 180 -5.53 10.17 38.17
N LEU A 181 -5.92 9.08 37.51
CA LEU A 181 -7.27 8.53 37.56
C LEU A 181 -7.39 7.35 38.53
N TYR A 182 -6.28 6.85 39.07
CA TYR A 182 -6.27 5.72 39.99
C TYR A 182 -6.76 6.18 41.37
N ASP A 183 -7.97 5.78 41.71
CA ASP A 183 -8.51 5.91 43.05
C ASP A 183 -8.67 4.50 43.67
N PRO A 184 -7.96 4.19 44.76
CA PRO A 184 -8.00 2.87 45.38
C PRO A 184 -9.37 2.49 45.96
N GLN A 185 -10.33 3.42 46.07
CA GLN A 185 -11.68 3.16 46.54
C GLN A 185 -12.68 2.88 45.42
N THR A 186 -12.34 3.17 44.16
CA THR A 186 -13.21 2.95 42.99
C THR A 186 -12.62 1.86 42.08
N VAL A 187 -13.19 0.66 42.12
CA VAL A 187 -12.77 -0.50 41.29
C VAL A 187 -13.20 -0.32 39.81
N GLU A 188 -13.74 0.85 39.43
CA GLU A 188 -14.42 1.08 38.15
C GLU A 188 -13.50 1.26 36.93
N ILE A 189 -12.18 1.40 37.11
CA ILE A 189 -11.27 1.82 36.02
C ILE A 189 -10.36 0.67 35.58
N LEU A 190 -10.88 -0.55 35.46
CA LEU A 190 -10.16 -1.67 34.84
C LEU A 190 -10.17 -1.62 33.30
N GLY A 191 -11.07 -0.85 32.72
CA GLY A 191 -11.20 -0.73 31.27
C GLY A 191 -10.09 0.08 30.58
N LEU A 192 -9.73 1.23 31.16
CA LEU A 192 -8.69 2.11 30.62
C LEU A 192 -7.29 1.43 30.58
N PRO A 193 -6.86 0.70 31.63
CA PRO A 193 -5.59 -0.04 31.63
C PRO A 193 -5.55 -1.15 30.60
N VAL A 194 -6.65 -1.90 30.42
CA VAL A 194 -6.73 -2.97 29.42
C VAL A 194 -6.66 -2.40 28.00
N ALA A 195 -7.37 -1.31 27.72
CA ALA A 195 -7.28 -0.63 26.42
C ALA A 195 -5.88 -0.05 26.17
N ALA A 196 -5.26 0.58 27.18
CA ALA A 196 -3.89 1.07 27.09
C ALA A 196 -2.88 -0.06 26.85
N LEU A 197 -3.06 -1.22 27.49
CA LEU A 197 -2.24 -2.42 27.29
C LEU A 197 -2.38 -2.96 25.86
N LEU A 198 -3.60 -3.07 25.34
CA LEU A 198 -3.85 -3.54 23.96
C LEU A 198 -3.24 -2.60 22.91
N ILE A 199 -3.33 -1.28 23.11
CA ILE A 199 -2.72 -0.29 22.23
C ILE A 199 -1.19 -0.38 22.32
N THR A 200 -0.65 -0.51 23.53
CA THR A 200 0.80 -0.69 23.76
C THR A 200 1.30 -1.95 23.07
N LEU A 201 0.55 -3.06 23.18
CA LEU A 201 0.82 -4.31 22.47
C LEU A 201 0.77 -4.12 20.96
N ALA A 202 -0.22 -3.42 20.41
CA ALA A 202 -0.33 -3.16 18.97
C ALA A 202 0.86 -2.32 18.44
N ILE A 203 1.27 -1.27 19.16
CA ILE A 203 2.45 -0.46 18.81
C ILE A 203 3.71 -1.32 18.89
N PHE A 204 3.85 -2.12 19.96
CA PHE A 204 4.97 -3.03 20.14
C PHE A 204 5.06 -4.07 19.02
N LEU A 205 3.96 -4.72 18.67
CA LEU A 205 3.88 -5.67 17.55
C LEU A 205 4.30 -5.01 16.25
N ARG A 206 3.89 -3.75 15.98
CA ARG A 206 4.34 -3.00 14.80
C ARG A 206 5.85 -2.69 14.81
N MET A 207 6.45 -2.49 15.98
CA MET A 207 7.90 -2.31 16.12
C MET A 207 8.67 -3.60 15.86
N VAL A 208 8.23 -4.73 16.40
CA VAL A 208 8.92 -6.01 16.33
C VAL A 208 8.69 -6.72 14.98
N LEU A 209 7.44 -6.86 14.53
CA LEU A 209 7.08 -7.63 13.33
C LEU A 209 7.68 -7.06 12.06
N PRO A 210 8.34 -7.86 11.19
CA PRO A 210 9.07 -7.37 10.03
C PRO A 210 8.21 -6.47 9.13
N ALA A 211 8.84 -5.49 8.47
CA ALA A 211 8.14 -4.63 7.53
C ALA A 211 7.60 -5.50 6.37
N PRO A 212 6.35 -5.27 5.94
CA PRO A 212 5.81 -5.99 4.81
C PRO A 212 6.68 -5.72 3.58
N ARG A 213 6.93 -6.78 2.78
CA ARG A 213 7.76 -6.69 1.58
C ARG A 213 6.89 -6.84 0.36
N LEU A 214 7.06 -5.95 -0.59
CA LEU A 214 6.41 -6.05 -1.89
C LEU A 214 7.37 -6.78 -2.83
N VAL A 215 6.87 -7.84 -3.46
CA VAL A 215 7.62 -8.73 -4.34
C VAL A 215 6.90 -8.73 -5.69
N PHE A 216 7.59 -8.27 -6.72
CA PHE A 216 7.18 -8.41 -8.10
C PHE A 216 7.91 -9.62 -8.69
N ASP A 217 7.18 -10.73 -8.90
CA ASP A 217 7.68 -11.95 -9.55
C ASP A 217 7.34 -11.86 -11.04
N ARG A 218 8.32 -11.42 -11.83
CA ARG A 218 8.18 -11.20 -13.26
C ARG A 218 7.86 -12.49 -14.03
N LEU A 219 8.50 -13.59 -13.66
CA LEU A 219 8.38 -14.85 -14.41
C LEU A 219 7.00 -15.49 -14.23
N LYS A 220 6.45 -15.38 -13.01
CA LYS A 220 5.08 -15.81 -12.70
C LYS A 220 4.02 -14.77 -13.06
N GLY A 221 4.40 -13.50 -13.24
CA GLY A 221 3.45 -12.41 -13.49
C GLY A 221 2.65 -12.01 -12.25
N GLN A 222 3.22 -12.22 -11.05
CA GLN A 222 2.52 -12.06 -9.78
C GLN A 222 3.13 -10.96 -8.92
N VAL A 223 2.28 -10.27 -8.17
CA VAL A 223 2.70 -9.36 -7.11
C VAL A 223 2.28 -9.94 -5.77
N ILE A 224 3.24 -10.00 -4.87
CA ILE A 224 3.07 -10.62 -3.56
C ILE A 224 3.42 -9.58 -2.50
N LEU A 225 2.45 -9.25 -1.65
CA LEU A 225 2.73 -8.56 -0.40
C LEU A 225 3.01 -9.60 0.67
N LYS A 226 4.28 -9.79 1.02
CA LYS A 226 4.67 -10.59 2.19
C LYS A 226 4.34 -9.79 3.44
N GLY A 227 3.11 -9.98 3.91
CA GLY A 227 2.53 -9.30 5.06
C GLY A 227 3.02 -9.81 6.42
N ASN A 228 2.33 -9.39 7.46
CA ASN A 228 2.46 -9.85 8.83
C ASN A 228 1.07 -9.87 9.49
N ILE A 229 0.97 -10.22 10.78
CA ILE A 229 -0.32 -10.29 11.49
C ILE A 229 -1.09 -8.95 11.47
N VAL A 230 -0.37 -7.83 11.37
CA VAL A 230 -0.96 -6.47 11.36
C VAL A 230 -1.31 -6.01 9.94
N ASN A 231 -0.55 -6.43 8.93
CA ASN A 231 -0.78 -6.10 7.52
C ASN A 231 -0.92 -7.42 6.77
N PRO A 232 -2.13 -7.96 6.61
CA PRO A 232 -2.33 -9.24 5.93
C PRO A 232 -1.71 -9.19 4.54
N GLY A 233 -0.97 -10.24 4.20
CA GLY A 233 -0.37 -10.36 2.88
C GLY A 233 -1.42 -10.74 1.83
N PHE A 234 -1.02 -10.63 0.56
CA PHE A 234 -1.79 -11.16 -0.55
C PHE A 234 -0.85 -11.61 -1.67
N THR A 235 -1.38 -12.40 -2.58
CA THR A 235 -0.79 -12.71 -3.88
C THR A 235 -1.86 -12.43 -4.92
N ALA A 236 -1.53 -11.67 -5.95
CA ALA A 236 -2.43 -11.37 -7.06
C ALA A 236 -1.65 -11.32 -8.37
N ASP A 237 -2.33 -11.60 -9.46
CA ASP A 237 -1.75 -11.46 -10.80
C ASP A 237 -1.61 -9.96 -11.12
N PHE A 238 -0.52 -9.58 -11.79
CA PHE A 238 -0.23 -8.16 -12.04
C PHE A 238 -1.31 -7.49 -12.90
N GLY A 239 -1.96 -8.24 -13.81
CA GLY A 239 -3.07 -7.74 -14.62
C GLY A 239 -4.32 -7.34 -13.82
N GLU A 240 -4.48 -7.85 -12.59
CA GLU A 240 -5.60 -7.49 -11.70
C GLU A 240 -5.25 -6.31 -10.79
N ILE A 241 -4.01 -5.85 -10.80
CA ILE A 241 -3.54 -4.78 -9.93
C ILE A 241 -3.69 -3.44 -10.62
N SER A 242 -4.46 -2.56 -9.99
CA SER A 242 -4.60 -1.19 -10.42
C SER A 242 -3.58 -0.29 -9.73
N PRO A 243 -2.92 0.63 -10.47
CA PRO A 243 -2.14 1.68 -9.85
C PRO A 243 -3.05 2.60 -9.03
N SER A 244 -2.52 3.09 -7.93
CA SER A 244 -3.20 4.00 -7.02
C SER A 244 -2.23 5.11 -6.60
N MET A 245 -2.79 6.25 -6.22
CA MET A 245 -2.02 7.40 -5.77
C MET A 245 -2.12 7.51 -4.26
N MET A 246 -0.98 7.56 -3.58
CA MET A 246 -0.93 7.82 -2.14
C MET A 246 -0.30 9.19 -1.86
N TYR A 247 -0.92 9.96 -0.97
CA TYR A 247 -0.48 11.31 -0.60
C TYR A 247 -0.36 12.30 -1.78
N GLY A 248 -1.11 12.06 -2.87
CA GLY A 248 -1.15 12.94 -4.05
C GLY A 248 -0.03 12.74 -5.07
N GLU A 249 1.02 11.98 -4.75
CA GLU A 249 2.23 11.95 -5.59
C GLU A 249 3.01 10.63 -5.56
N LEU A 250 2.71 9.69 -4.65
CA LEU A 250 3.44 8.41 -4.55
C LEU A 250 2.74 7.30 -5.30
N MET A 251 3.53 6.47 -6.01
CA MET A 251 3.03 5.25 -6.61
C MET A 251 2.57 4.29 -5.51
N ALA A 252 1.37 3.76 -5.66
CA ALA A 252 0.85 2.70 -4.83
C ALA A 252 0.14 1.68 -5.72
N ILE A 253 -0.06 0.47 -5.19
CA ILE A 253 -0.94 -0.53 -5.78
C ILE A 253 -2.20 -0.63 -4.93
N ALA A 254 -3.36 -0.76 -5.57
CA ALA A 254 -4.59 -1.02 -4.84
C ALA A 254 -4.51 -2.41 -4.19
N HIS A 255 -4.91 -2.53 -2.91
CA HIS A 255 -5.04 -3.84 -2.28
C HIS A 255 -6.22 -4.58 -2.94
N PRO A 256 -6.05 -5.85 -3.39
CA PRO A 256 -7.08 -6.53 -4.19
C PRO A 256 -8.39 -6.77 -3.42
N LEU A 257 -8.29 -6.98 -2.10
CA LEU A 257 -9.45 -7.27 -1.24
C LEU A 257 -9.95 -6.08 -0.40
N PHE A 258 -9.15 -5.02 -0.26
CA PHE A 258 -9.42 -3.95 0.71
C PHE A 258 -9.28 -2.59 0.03
N SER A 259 -10.10 -1.62 0.41
CA SER A 259 -10.14 -0.29 -0.22
C SER A 259 -9.00 0.65 0.22
N TYR A 260 -7.76 0.14 0.31
CA TYR A 260 -6.57 0.96 0.61
C TYR A 260 -5.40 0.68 -0.33
N GLY A 261 -4.54 1.68 -0.52
CA GLY A 261 -3.34 1.58 -1.35
C GLY A 261 -2.10 1.13 -0.57
N ILE A 262 -1.23 0.36 -1.21
CA ILE A 262 0.06 -0.08 -0.70
C ILE A 262 1.15 0.66 -1.47
N ILE A 263 1.98 1.41 -0.75
CA ILE A 263 3.07 2.20 -1.35
C ILE A 263 4.02 1.28 -2.13
N ALA A 264 4.26 1.62 -3.39
CA ALA A 264 5.25 1.02 -4.27
C ALA A 264 6.42 1.99 -4.49
N TYR A 265 7.52 1.52 -5.07
CA TYR A 265 8.68 2.35 -5.35
C TYR A 265 8.39 3.29 -6.54
N GLY A 266 8.68 4.57 -6.38
CA GLY A 266 8.55 5.58 -7.42
C GLY A 266 7.42 6.60 -7.22
N GLY A 267 7.37 7.61 -8.09
CA GLY A 267 6.33 8.63 -8.11
C GLY A 267 5.08 8.17 -8.87
N TYR A 268 3.90 8.69 -8.53
CA TYR A 268 2.67 8.44 -9.26
C TYR A 268 2.68 9.21 -10.59
N ASN A 269 3.35 8.64 -11.59
CA ASN A 269 3.42 9.18 -12.94
C ASN A 269 3.47 8.07 -13.98
N GLN A 270 3.25 8.45 -15.23
CA GLN A 270 3.22 7.53 -16.36
C GLN A 270 4.55 6.76 -16.50
N GLY A 271 5.70 7.42 -16.36
CA GLY A 271 7.01 6.78 -16.48
C GLY A 271 7.22 5.64 -15.48
N THR A 272 6.78 5.83 -14.23
CA THR A 272 6.90 4.83 -13.17
C THR A 272 5.96 3.65 -13.44
N TRP A 273 4.73 3.88 -13.86
CA TRP A 273 3.82 2.77 -14.19
C TRP A 273 4.29 2.01 -15.42
N SER A 274 4.75 2.71 -16.47
CA SER A 274 5.35 2.10 -17.66
C SER A 274 6.56 1.22 -17.32
N PHE A 275 7.35 1.60 -16.31
CA PHE A 275 8.42 0.75 -15.80
C PHE A 275 7.87 -0.55 -15.21
N TYR A 276 6.84 -0.50 -14.36
CA TYR A 276 6.25 -1.70 -13.78
C TYR A 276 5.62 -2.60 -14.84
N THR A 277 4.90 -2.04 -15.82
CA THR A 277 4.31 -2.82 -16.90
C THR A 277 5.38 -3.47 -17.77
N GLN A 278 6.44 -2.74 -18.13
CA GLN A 278 7.59 -3.31 -18.87
C GLN A 278 8.31 -4.38 -18.04
N TYR A 279 8.57 -4.11 -16.76
CA TYR A 279 9.26 -5.06 -15.89
C TYR A 279 8.44 -6.34 -15.73
N MET A 280 7.13 -6.26 -15.45
CA MET A 280 6.28 -7.43 -15.24
C MET A 280 5.94 -8.18 -16.53
N ASP A 281 6.10 -7.54 -17.69
CA ASP A 281 5.96 -8.20 -18.98
C ASP A 281 7.20 -9.04 -19.28
N LYS A 282 7.14 -10.34 -18.95
CA LYS A 282 8.23 -11.28 -19.24
C LYS A 282 8.53 -11.46 -20.73
N ASN A 283 7.69 -10.97 -21.63
CA ASN A 283 7.93 -11.06 -23.07
C ASN A 283 8.67 -9.82 -23.61
N ARG A 284 8.74 -8.73 -22.82
CA ARG A 284 9.50 -7.52 -23.14
C ARG A 284 10.92 -7.55 -22.56
N PRO A 285 11.86 -6.78 -23.14
CA PRO A 285 13.17 -6.56 -22.54
C PRO A 285 13.06 -5.83 -21.20
N LEU A 286 14.07 -6.05 -20.34
CA LEU A 286 14.16 -5.37 -19.05
C LEU A 286 14.17 -3.83 -19.21
N PRO A 287 13.49 -3.08 -18.34
CA PRO A 287 13.45 -1.61 -18.41
C PRO A 287 14.84 -0.99 -18.23
N LEU A 288 14.95 0.29 -18.61
CA LEU A 288 16.18 1.06 -18.49
C LEU A 288 16.65 1.20 -17.03
N GLY A 289 17.96 1.16 -16.83
CA GLY A 289 18.58 1.38 -15.52
C GLY A 289 19.78 0.47 -15.28
N THR A 290 20.85 1.06 -14.74
CA THR A 290 22.12 0.37 -14.47
C THR A 290 22.02 -0.78 -13.47
N ALA A 291 20.93 -0.86 -12.69
CA ALA A 291 20.69 -1.99 -11.79
C ALA A 291 20.33 -3.30 -12.53
N LEU A 292 19.90 -3.20 -13.80
CA LEU A 292 19.43 -4.35 -14.59
C LEU A 292 20.40 -4.74 -15.71
N ASP A 293 21.46 -3.96 -15.96
CA ASP A 293 22.38 -4.16 -17.09
C ASP A 293 23.04 -5.54 -17.07
N ASP A 294 23.44 -6.01 -15.90
CA ASP A 294 24.10 -7.31 -15.68
C ASP A 294 23.19 -8.51 -16.06
N TYR A 295 21.89 -8.29 -16.24
CA TYR A 295 20.90 -9.34 -16.51
C TYR A 295 20.29 -9.29 -17.91
N ARG A 296 20.60 -8.27 -18.73
CA ARG A 296 19.94 -8.05 -20.02
C ARG A 296 20.20 -9.14 -21.04
N GLU A 297 21.46 -9.57 -21.15
CA GLU A 297 21.87 -10.62 -22.08
C GLU A 297 21.18 -11.95 -21.74
N LYS A 298 21.20 -12.33 -20.45
CA LYS A 298 20.49 -13.51 -19.95
C LYS A 298 18.98 -13.44 -20.23
N ASP A 299 18.35 -12.29 -20.05
CA ASP A 299 16.93 -12.12 -20.37
C ASP A 299 16.64 -12.22 -21.87
N TYR A 300 17.51 -11.65 -22.71
CA TYR A 300 17.42 -11.76 -24.17
C TYR A 300 17.50 -13.22 -24.62
N GLU A 301 18.52 -13.96 -24.19
CA GLU A 301 18.68 -15.37 -24.53
C GLU A 301 17.47 -16.22 -24.09
N ARG A 302 16.91 -15.93 -22.91
CA ARG A 302 15.71 -16.62 -22.43
C ARG A 302 14.51 -16.36 -23.35
N ARG A 303 14.29 -15.10 -23.77
CA ARG A 303 13.20 -14.74 -24.70
C ARG A 303 13.42 -15.36 -26.08
N GLN A 304 14.66 -15.37 -26.56
CA GLN A 304 15.05 -16.01 -27.81
C GLN A 304 14.74 -17.51 -27.79
N ARG A 305 15.17 -18.24 -26.74
CA ARG A 305 14.85 -19.68 -26.56
C ARG A 305 13.35 -19.95 -26.46
N SER A 306 12.56 -18.97 -26.01
CA SER A 306 11.11 -19.08 -25.88
C SER A 306 10.34 -18.65 -27.14
N GLY A 307 11.03 -18.19 -28.19
CA GLY A 307 10.46 -17.78 -29.47
C GLY A 307 9.74 -16.43 -29.46
N PHE A 308 10.26 -15.43 -28.72
CA PHE A 308 9.76 -14.04 -28.68
C PHE A 308 8.24 -13.87 -28.80
N LYS A 309 7.55 -14.01 -27.67
CA LYS A 309 6.08 -13.93 -27.62
C LYS A 309 5.57 -12.49 -27.63
N ALA A 310 4.32 -12.32 -28.01
CA ALA A 310 3.63 -11.03 -27.93
C ALA A 310 3.62 -10.47 -26.49
N PRO A 311 3.69 -9.13 -26.31
CA PRO A 311 3.58 -8.49 -25.01
C PRO A 311 2.34 -8.90 -24.21
N LEU A 312 2.47 -9.03 -22.90
CA LEU A 312 1.36 -9.35 -21.99
C LEU A 312 0.52 -8.13 -21.63
N TYR A 313 1.14 -6.96 -21.56
CA TYR A 313 0.48 -5.73 -21.14
C TYR A 313 0.60 -4.66 -22.23
N PRO A 314 -0.41 -3.80 -22.42
CA PRO A 314 -0.33 -2.71 -23.38
C PRO A 314 0.73 -1.68 -22.96
N SER A 315 1.33 -1.02 -23.96
CA SER A 315 2.27 0.08 -23.77
C SER A 315 2.05 1.13 -24.84
N ALA A 316 2.06 2.41 -24.43
CA ALA A 316 2.04 3.53 -25.36
C ALA A 316 3.40 3.82 -26.00
N LEU A 317 4.48 3.25 -25.44
CA LEU A 317 5.84 3.41 -25.94
C LEU A 317 6.27 2.15 -26.70
N TYR A 318 7.00 2.34 -27.80
CA TYR A 318 7.71 1.27 -28.48
C TYR A 318 8.87 0.79 -27.62
N ILE A 319 8.99 -0.52 -27.46
CA ILE A 319 9.98 -1.15 -26.58
C ILE A 319 10.69 -2.24 -27.38
N CYS A 320 12.01 -2.12 -27.49
CA CYS A 320 12.89 -3.12 -28.07
C CYS A 320 14.17 -3.24 -27.24
N ASP A 321 14.96 -4.29 -27.49
CA ASP A 321 16.21 -4.50 -26.76
C ASP A 321 17.16 -3.28 -26.87
N ALA A 322 17.33 -2.75 -28.08
CA ALA A 322 18.22 -1.64 -28.35
C ALA A 322 17.84 -0.34 -27.62
N ASN A 323 16.55 -0.02 -27.52
CA ASN A 323 16.11 1.17 -26.76
C ASN A 323 15.99 0.92 -25.25
N SER A 324 16.01 -0.35 -24.82
CA SER A 324 16.02 -0.75 -23.43
C SER A 324 17.43 -0.89 -22.85
N GLY A 325 18.48 -0.82 -23.67
CA GLY A 325 19.88 -0.79 -23.23
C GLY A 325 20.71 -2.01 -23.60
N TYR A 326 20.13 -3.01 -24.26
CA TYR A 326 20.86 -4.18 -24.79
C TYR A 326 20.85 -4.16 -26.32
N ILE A 327 22.01 -3.98 -26.93
CA ILE A 327 22.11 -3.93 -28.39
C ILE A 327 22.56 -5.30 -28.90
N ASN A 328 21.60 -6.13 -29.30
CA ASN A 328 21.81 -7.41 -29.96
C ASN A 328 22.15 -7.20 -31.46
N GLY A 329 23.30 -6.62 -31.75
CA GLY A 329 23.68 -6.31 -33.13
C GLY A 329 25.16 -6.52 -33.41
N THR A 330 25.49 -6.62 -34.71
CA THR A 330 26.86 -6.78 -35.20
C THR A 330 27.75 -5.62 -34.74
N THR A 331 29.07 -5.82 -34.73
CA THR A 331 30.03 -4.76 -34.40
C THR A 331 29.87 -3.55 -35.32
N ALA A 332 29.54 -3.78 -36.59
CA ALA A 332 29.23 -2.74 -37.56
C ALA A 332 27.99 -1.93 -37.14
N PHE A 333 26.89 -2.61 -36.84
CA PHE A 333 25.65 -1.97 -36.37
C PHE A 333 25.88 -1.11 -35.12
N LYS A 334 26.58 -1.66 -34.10
CA LYS A 334 26.88 -0.95 -32.85
C LYS A 334 27.70 0.33 -33.07
N LYS A 335 28.54 0.36 -34.10
CA LYS A 335 29.32 1.55 -34.49
C LYS A 335 28.43 2.55 -35.24
N GLU A 336 27.62 2.08 -36.15
CA GLU A 336 26.83 2.92 -37.05
C GLU A 336 25.63 3.57 -36.36
N ILE A 337 24.93 2.86 -35.47
CA ILE A 337 23.78 3.42 -34.73
C ILE A 337 24.16 4.64 -33.89
N LYS A 338 25.42 4.74 -33.43
CA LYS A 338 25.93 5.92 -32.70
C LYS A 338 26.00 7.17 -33.57
N THR A 339 25.99 7.03 -34.89
CA THR A 339 25.97 8.16 -35.84
C THR A 339 24.56 8.74 -36.03
N PHE A 340 23.52 8.00 -35.64
CA PHE A 340 22.13 8.41 -35.74
C PHE A 340 21.76 9.25 -34.52
N LYS A 341 21.38 10.51 -34.76
CA LYS A 341 20.81 11.38 -33.71
C LYS A 341 19.34 11.08 -33.45
N LEU A 342 18.63 10.55 -34.45
CA LEU A 342 17.24 10.13 -34.35
C LEU A 342 17.17 8.88 -33.45
N LYS A 343 16.34 8.93 -32.41
CA LYS A 343 16.14 7.79 -31.53
C LYS A 343 15.25 6.74 -32.19
N ILE A 344 15.47 5.47 -31.88
CA ILE A 344 14.67 4.35 -32.39
C ILE A 344 13.18 4.52 -32.03
N GLU A 345 12.88 4.94 -30.81
CA GLU A 345 11.53 5.21 -30.31
C GLU A 345 10.82 6.35 -31.07
N ASP A 346 11.54 7.43 -31.39
CA ASP A 346 11.01 8.55 -32.16
C ASP A 346 10.80 8.15 -33.64
N ALA A 347 11.75 7.38 -34.20
CA ALA A 347 11.68 6.85 -35.55
C ALA A 347 10.48 5.91 -35.72
N HIS A 348 10.30 4.98 -34.78
CA HIS A 348 9.16 4.06 -34.76
C HIS A 348 7.83 4.81 -34.72
N SER A 349 7.71 5.80 -33.83
CA SER A 349 6.49 6.61 -33.70
C SER A 349 6.14 7.33 -35.01
N LYS A 350 7.14 7.78 -35.77
CA LYS A 350 6.94 8.44 -37.06
C LYS A 350 6.51 7.49 -38.16
N VAL A 351 7.12 6.30 -38.21
CA VAL A 351 6.70 5.26 -39.16
C VAL A 351 5.27 4.80 -38.86
N LEU A 352 4.93 4.63 -37.57
CA LEU A 352 3.57 4.28 -37.15
C LEU A 352 2.55 5.35 -37.59
N GLN A 353 2.83 6.64 -37.35
CA GLN A 353 1.97 7.74 -37.79
C GLN A 353 1.83 7.84 -39.32
N TYR A 354 2.86 7.44 -40.06
CA TYR A 354 2.81 7.36 -41.51
C TYR A 354 1.86 6.24 -41.96
N MET A 355 1.95 5.05 -41.33
CA MET A 355 1.04 3.93 -41.60
C MET A 355 -0.42 4.27 -41.24
N GLU A 356 -0.65 4.95 -40.10
CA GLU A 356 -1.99 5.34 -39.65
C GLU A 356 -2.68 6.33 -40.61
N LYS A 357 -1.92 7.19 -41.28
CA LYS A 357 -2.44 8.16 -42.26
C LYS A 357 -2.85 7.52 -43.59
N ASP A 358 -2.37 6.31 -43.86
CA ASP A 358 -2.58 5.58 -45.11
C ASP A 358 -3.77 4.58 -45.00
N ASP A 359 -4.72 4.85 -44.09
CA ASP A 359 -5.90 4.01 -43.78
C ASP A 359 -5.61 2.56 -43.31
N HIS A 360 -4.36 2.26 -42.92
CA HIS A 360 -4.03 1.01 -42.24
C HIS A 360 -4.38 1.09 -40.74
N LEU A 361 -5.56 0.54 -40.41
CA LEU A 361 -6.18 0.47 -39.08
C LEU A 361 -5.22 0.09 -37.94
N ILE A 362 -5.42 0.73 -36.77
CA ILE A 362 -4.71 0.58 -35.47
C ILE A 362 -4.04 -0.79 -35.29
N MET A 363 -2.77 -0.85 -35.71
CA MET A 363 -1.93 -2.02 -35.61
C MET A 363 -1.31 -2.08 -34.23
N GLU A 364 -1.33 -3.27 -33.64
CA GLU A 364 -0.50 -3.68 -32.52
C GLU A 364 0.94 -3.11 -32.63
N PRO A 365 1.28 -1.99 -31.93
CA PRO A 365 2.48 -1.21 -32.25
C PRO A 365 3.79 -1.99 -32.07
N TYR A 366 3.72 -3.08 -31.31
CA TYR A 366 4.85 -3.99 -31.08
C TYR A 366 5.20 -4.84 -32.32
N LYS A 367 4.30 -4.97 -33.30
CA LYS A 367 4.54 -5.72 -34.55
C LYS A 367 5.38 -4.95 -35.56
N LEU A 368 5.41 -3.61 -35.47
CA LEU A 368 6.35 -2.80 -36.24
C LEU A 368 7.74 -2.91 -35.60
N CYS A 369 8.57 -3.78 -36.16
CA CYS A 369 9.86 -4.17 -35.60
C CYS A 369 11.00 -3.38 -36.24
N PHE A 370 11.96 -2.98 -35.42
CA PHE A 370 13.21 -2.38 -35.87
C PHE A 370 14.21 -3.47 -36.23
N LEU A 371 14.66 -3.49 -37.48
CA LEU A 371 15.51 -4.57 -38.02
C LEU A 371 16.99 -4.22 -38.10
N GLY A 372 17.31 -2.93 -38.26
CA GLY A 372 18.67 -2.54 -38.56
C GLY A 372 18.80 -1.19 -39.24
N LEU A 373 19.93 -1.00 -39.90
CA LEU A 373 20.28 0.23 -40.61
C LEU A 373 20.57 -0.06 -42.08
N TYR A 374 20.23 0.89 -42.95
CA TYR A 374 20.62 0.87 -44.35
C TYR A 374 21.09 2.27 -44.73
N ARG A 375 22.39 2.45 -44.96
CA ARG A 375 22.98 3.76 -45.27
C ARG A 375 22.58 4.81 -44.22
N ASP A 376 21.81 5.82 -44.61
CA ASP A 376 21.33 6.89 -43.72
C ASP A 376 19.92 6.64 -43.16
N PHE A 377 19.39 5.42 -43.30
CA PHE A 377 18.04 5.04 -42.92
C PHE A 377 17.99 4.04 -41.77
N MET A 378 16.96 4.18 -40.93
CA MET A 378 16.54 3.17 -39.97
C MET A 378 15.48 2.29 -40.63
N VAL A 379 15.63 0.98 -40.52
CA VAL A 379 14.78 0.01 -41.24
C VAL A 379 13.78 -0.61 -40.26
N PHE A 380 12.50 -0.52 -40.62
CA PHE A 380 11.38 -1.10 -39.89
C PHE A 380 10.58 -2.04 -40.78
N GLN A 381 9.99 -3.07 -40.21
CA GLN A 381 9.10 -3.97 -40.92
C GLN A 381 7.92 -4.36 -40.04
N PHE A 382 6.74 -4.48 -40.64
CA PHE A 382 5.59 -5.05 -39.96
C PHE A 382 5.69 -6.59 -39.98
N ILE A 383 5.75 -7.21 -38.80
CA ILE A 383 5.90 -8.65 -38.65
C ILE A 383 4.82 -9.16 -37.71
N ASP A 384 3.99 -10.08 -38.20
CA ASP A 384 2.90 -10.68 -37.39
C ASP A 384 3.41 -11.51 -36.22
N GLU A 385 4.51 -12.23 -36.43
CA GLU A 385 5.21 -13.01 -35.41
C GLU A 385 6.66 -12.51 -35.30
N PRO A 386 6.93 -11.52 -34.43
CA PRO A 386 8.25 -10.88 -34.35
C PRO A 386 9.39 -11.87 -34.09
N GLU A 387 10.18 -12.15 -35.11
CA GLU A 387 11.43 -12.87 -34.96
C GLU A 387 12.54 -11.85 -34.72
N TYR A 388 12.86 -11.57 -33.45
CA TYR A 388 13.93 -10.61 -33.11
C TYR A 388 15.31 -11.23 -33.40
N LYS A 389 15.72 -11.15 -34.66
CA LYS A 389 17.08 -11.45 -35.13
C LYS A 389 18.06 -10.38 -34.66
N ASP A 390 19.34 -10.69 -34.78
CA ASP A 390 20.39 -9.72 -34.52
C ASP A 390 20.27 -8.52 -35.47
N LEU A 391 20.36 -7.33 -34.90
CA LEU A 391 20.33 -6.07 -35.61
C LEU A 391 21.55 -5.99 -36.53
N GLN A 392 21.28 -5.73 -37.80
CA GLN A 392 22.30 -5.73 -38.85
C GLN A 392 22.35 -4.41 -39.61
N VAL A 393 23.44 -4.25 -40.36
CA VAL A 393 23.55 -3.22 -41.39
C VAL A 393 23.28 -3.92 -42.71
N PHE A 394 22.27 -3.47 -43.44
CA PHE A 394 21.90 -4.03 -44.73
C PHE A 394 22.81 -3.45 -45.82
N ASP A 395 23.29 -4.33 -46.71
CA ASP A 395 24.14 -3.93 -47.85
C ASP A 395 23.39 -4.00 -49.19
N ASP A 396 22.34 -4.82 -49.29
CA ASP A 396 21.54 -5.04 -50.51
C ASP A 396 20.12 -4.50 -50.35
N GLU A 397 19.70 -3.69 -51.31
CA GLU A 397 18.36 -3.11 -51.41
C GLU A 397 17.27 -4.18 -51.58
N LYS A 398 17.60 -5.33 -52.18
CA LYS A 398 16.64 -6.45 -52.32
C LYS A 398 16.17 -7.01 -50.99
N ALA A 399 17.00 -6.90 -49.94
CA ALA A 399 16.66 -7.35 -48.59
C ALA A 399 15.68 -6.40 -47.87
N LEU A 400 15.38 -5.24 -48.44
CA LEU A 400 14.54 -4.19 -47.85
C LEU A 400 13.11 -4.21 -48.39
N LYS A 401 12.76 -5.17 -49.25
CA LYS A 401 11.41 -5.31 -49.79
C LYS A 401 10.39 -5.55 -48.66
N GLY A 402 9.32 -4.76 -48.65
CA GLY A 402 8.30 -4.72 -47.61
C GLY A 402 8.71 -3.96 -46.34
N CYS A 403 9.81 -3.19 -46.38
CA CYS A 403 10.28 -2.41 -45.22
C CYS A 403 9.97 -0.93 -45.36
N TYR A 404 9.83 -0.28 -44.22
CA TYR A 404 9.73 1.16 -44.04
C TYR A 404 11.08 1.72 -43.62
N LEU A 405 11.61 2.63 -44.42
CA LEU A 405 12.90 3.26 -44.21
C LEU A 405 12.68 4.70 -43.79
N ILE A 406 13.23 5.09 -42.63
CA ILE A 406 13.18 6.48 -42.18
C ILE A 406 14.56 7.11 -42.15
N HIS A 407 14.71 8.20 -42.89
CA HIS A 407 15.99 8.88 -43.03
C HIS A 407 16.39 9.58 -41.72
N LYS A 408 17.63 9.39 -41.27
CA LYS A 408 18.11 9.82 -39.95
C LYS A 408 18.11 11.33 -39.69
N LYS A 409 18.10 12.15 -40.76
CA LYS A 409 18.09 13.63 -40.65
C LYS A 409 16.74 14.22 -41.04
N THR A 410 16.31 13.96 -42.28
CA THR A 410 15.07 14.52 -42.86
C THR A 410 13.82 13.87 -42.30
N GLN A 411 13.93 12.66 -41.75
CA GLN A 411 12.80 11.87 -41.25
C GLN A 411 11.72 11.64 -42.31
N GLN A 412 12.12 11.72 -43.59
CA GLN A 412 11.31 11.25 -44.72
C GLN A 412 11.25 9.72 -44.67
N ILE A 413 10.10 9.19 -45.05
CA ILE A 413 9.80 7.77 -45.02
C ILE A 413 9.71 7.27 -46.45
N GLU A 414 10.44 6.20 -46.74
CA GLU A 414 10.47 5.49 -48.01
C GLU A 414 9.97 4.06 -47.77
N VAL A 415 9.16 3.54 -48.68
CA VAL A 415 8.64 2.16 -48.63
C VAL A 415 9.24 1.41 -49.80
N HIS A 416 9.90 0.29 -49.53
CA HIS A 416 10.55 -0.55 -50.53
C HIS A 416 9.84 -1.88 -50.72
#